data_AF-A0A9Q0HEK3-F1
#
_entry.id   AF-A0A9Q0HEK3-F1
#
_cell.length_a   1.000
_cell.length_b   1.000
_cell.length_c   1.000
_cell.angle_alpha   90.00
_cell.angle_beta   90.00
_cell.angle_gamma   90.00
#
_symmetry.space_group_name_H-M   'P 1'
#
loop_
_entity.id
_entity.type
_entity.pdbx_description
1 polymer ?
#
loop_
_entity_poly.entity_id
_entity_poly.type
_entity_poly.pdbx_seq_one_letter_code
_entity_poly.pdbx_strand_id
1 'polypeptide(L)'
;MLKPSSTSQAPRISPAMADAGVSFTQNFFRNSENSSKLLAIDGNNVTYNNLIRSLLKVERIELGHVTCLLSIKPPILNYYGSLHGGVGTGIAKLVCTACARTVAAEDKKLFLGELAVTYLSAAIPNVNLMWWWKLMDP
;
A
#
# COMPACT_ATOMS: atom_id res chain seq x y z
N MET A 1 -37.19 -10.10 11.11
CA MET A 1 -35.79 -10.12 11.58
C MET A 1 -35.25 -11.54 11.42
N LEU A 2 -34.42 -11.80 10.40
CA LEU A 2 -33.72 -13.07 10.21
C LEU A 2 -32.23 -12.81 10.44
N LYS A 3 -31.66 -13.44 11.47
CA LYS A 3 -30.23 -13.42 11.77
C LYS A 3 -29.58 -14.50 10.89
N PRO A 4 -28.61 -14.22 10.02
CA PRO A 4 -27.93 -15.28 9.28
C PRO A 4 -27.02 -16.03 10.26
N SER A 5 -27.34 -17.31 10.48
CA SER A 5 -26.46 -18.27 11.14
C SER A 5 -25.34 -18.64 10.15
N SER A 6 -24.18 -17.98 10.27
CA SER A 6 -22.97 -18.42 9.56
C SER A 6 -22.43 -19.67 10.25
N THR A 7 -22.85 -20.84 9.79
CA THR A 7 -22.22 -22.11 10.17
C THR A 7 -20.81 -22.11 9.60
N SER A 8 -19.80 -21.97 10.47
CA SER A 8 -18.38 -22.06 10.07
C SER A 8 -18.08 -23.51 9.69
N GLN A 9 -18.15 -23.80 8.39
CA GLN A 9 -17.69 -25.07 7.85
C GLN A 9 -16.16 -25.05 7.77
N ALA A 10 -15.51 -26.11 8.23
CA ALA A 10 -14.06 -26.25 8.08
C ALA A 10 -13.66 -26.19 6.59
N PRO A 11 -12.56 -25.51 6.24
CA PRO A 11 -12.15 -25.37 4.85
C PRO A 11 -11.81 -26.74 4.24
N ARG A 12 -12.29 -26.99 3.02
CA ARG A 12 -11.95 -28.20 2.26
C ARG A 12 -10.51 -28.07 1.77
N ILE A 13 -9.65 -29.01 2.17
CA ILE A 13 -8.23 -29.04 1.83
C ILE A 13 -8.01 -30.02 0.67
N SER A 14 -7.29 -29.59 -0.37
CA SER A 14 -6.91 -30.47 -1.47
C SER A 14 -5.83 -31.47 -1.01
N PRO A 15 -5.91 -32.76 -1.37
CA PRO A 15 -4.90 -33.77 -1.02
C PRO A 15 -3.50 -33.45 -1.55
N ALA A 16 -3.40 -32.60 -2.59
CA ALA A 16 -2.14 -32.19 -3.20
C ALA A 16 -1.39 -31.09 -2.41
N MET A 17 -2.01 -30.52 -1.38
CA MET A 17 -1.40 -29.46 -0.58
C MET A 17 -0.65 -30.04 0.62
N ALA A 18 0.62 -29.65 0.79
CA ALA A 18 1.38 -29.98 2.00
C ALA A 18 0.79 -29.28 3.25
N ASP A 19 0.84 -29.95 4.40
CA ASP A 19 0.32 -29.44 5.69
C ASP A 19 0.89 -28.06 6.07
N ALA A 20 2.14 -27.80 5.70
CA ALA A 20 2.79 -26.50 5.86
C ALA A 20 2.07 -25.39 5.06
N GLY A 21 1.63 -25.68 3.84
CA GLY A 21 0.90 -24.74 2.98
C GLY A 21 -0.52 -24.47 3.49
N VAL A 22 -1.17 -25.47 4.08
CA VAL A 22 -2.47 -25.33 4.74
C VAL A 22 -2.35 -24.42 5.97
N SER A 23 -1.40 -24.74 6.85
CA SER A 23 -1.14 -23.96 8.07
C SER A 23 -0.74 -22.52 7.75
N PHE A 24 0.07 -22.34 6.69
CA PHE A 24 0.43 -21.04 6.16
C PHE A 24 -0.81 -20.24 5.73
N THR A 25 -1.68 -20.85 4.91
CA THR A 25 -2.89 -20.21 4.36
C THR A 25 -3.85 -19.81 5.48
N GLN A 26 -4.07 -20.68 6.46
CA GLN A 26 -4.93 -20.39 7.62
C GLN A 26 -4.37 -19.24 8.47
N ASN A 27 -3.05 -19.23 8.72
CA ASN A 27 -2.40 -18.13 9.43
C ASN A 27 -2.48 -16.81 8.66
N PHE A 28 -2.34 -16.85 7.33
CA PHE A 28 -2.47 -15.68 6.48
C PHE A 28 -3.85 -15.02 6.64
N PHE A 29 -4.95 -15.78 6.52
CA PHE A 29 -6.30 -15.21 6.67
C PHE A 29 -6.57 -14.71 8.10
N ARG A 30 -6.21 -15.49 9.12
CA ARG A 30 -6.36 -15.09 10.53
C ARG A 30 -5.62 -13.79 10.86
N ASN A 31 -4.44 -13.57 10.28
CA ASN A 31 -3.62 -12.38 10.53
C ASN A 31 -3.99 -11.22 9.60
N SER A 32 -4.50 -11.50 8.40
CA SER A 32 -5.03 -10.49 7.48
C SER A 32 -6.29 -9.83 8.03
N GLU A 33 -7.14 -10.57 8.74
CA GLU A 33 -8.32 -10.01 9.45
C GLU A 33 -7.93 -9.05 10.59
N ASN A 34 -6.76 -9.24 11.20
CA ASN A 34 -6.21 -8.31 12.19
C ASN A 34 -5.58 -7.08 11.52
N SER A 35 -5.02 -7.24 10.32
CA SER A 35 -4.44 -6.12 9.54
C SER A 35 -5.52 -5.23 8.91
N SER A 36 -6.66 -5.81 8.51
CA SER A 36 -7.82 -5.04 8.04
C SER A 36 -8.46 -4.24 9.17
N LYS A 37 -8.38 -4.67 10.43
CA LYS A 37 -8.73 -3.82 11.59
C LYS A 37 -7.76 -2.65 11.82
N LEU A 38 -6.50 -2.77 11.41
CA LEU A 38 -5.55 -1.66 11.44
C LEU A 38 -5.87 -0.59 10.37
N LEU A 39 -6.57 -1.00 9.30
CA LEU A 39 -6.91 -0.17 8.14
C LEU A 39 -8.41 0.14 7.99
N ALA A 40 -9.27 -0.43 8.85
CA ALA A 40 -10.67 -0.03 9.01
C ALA A 40 -10.72 1.28 9.81
N ILE A 41 -10.12 2.32 9.23
CA ILE A 41 -10.23 3.67 9.72
C ILE A 41 -11.47 4.25 9.05
N ASP A 42 -12.52 4.28 9.85
CA ASP A 42 -13.77 5.01 9.66
C ASP A 42 -13.58 6.30 8.84
N GLY A 43 -14.25 6.37 7.70
CA GLY A 43 -14.84 7.56 7.06
C GLY A 43 -14.00 8.80 6.75
N ASN A 44 -12.77 8.93 7.24
CA ASN A 44 -11.98 10.15 7.19
C ASN A 44 -10.70 9.90 6.42
N ASN A 45 -10.64 10.42 5.20
CA ASN A 45 -9.50 10.38 4.27
C ASN A 45 -8.19 10.99 4.81
N VAL A 46 -8.22 11.51 6.03
CA VAL A 46 -7.16 12.23 6.70
C VAL A 46 -6.12 11.26 7.26
N THR A 47 -6.50 10.07 7.74
CA THR A 47 -5.56 9.19 8.47
C THR A 47 -4.63 8.37 7.56
N TYR A 48 -5.16 7.75 6.49
CA TYR A 48 -4.32 6.98 5.56
C TYR A 48 -3.35 7.89 4.81
N ASN A 49 -3.82 9.04 4.31
CA ASN A 49 -2.94 9.98 3.63
C ASN A 49 -1.90 10.58 4.58
N ASN A 50 -2.23 10.85 5.84
CA ASN A 50 -1.26 11.32 6.82
C ASN A 50 -0.23 10.24 7.17
N LEU A 51 -0.64 8.98 7.26
CA LEU A 51 0.28 7.86 7.39
C LEU A 51 1.25 7.84 6.21
N ILE A 52 0.77 7.79 4.97
CA ILE A 52 1.63 7.77 3.78
C ILE A 52 2.58 8.98 3.74
N ARG A 53 2.09 10.19 4.05
CA ARG A 53 2.93 11.40 4.15
C ARG A 53 4.01 11.28 5.22
N SER A 54 3.69 10.74 6.38
CA SER A 54 4.65 10.57 7.49
C SER A 54 5.80 9.60 7.19
N LEU A 55 5.64 8.76 6.17
CA LEU A 55 6.66 7.80 5.72
C LEU A 55 7.63 8.41 4.71
N LEU A 56 7.26 9.54 4.10
CA LEU A 56 7.99 10.16 3.01
C LEU A 56 8.71 11.42 3.48
N LYS A 57 9.99 11.52 3.13
CA LYS A 57 10.75 12.77 3.22
C LYS A 57 11.02 13.25 1.80
N VAL A 58 10.51 14.42 1.44
CA VAL A 58 10.80 15.04 0.15
C VAL A 58 12.27 15.45 0.12
N GLU A 59 12.96 15.07 -0.94
CA GLU A 59 14.37 15.40 -1.16
C GLU A 59 14.52 16.49 -2.23
N ARG A 60 13.75 16.39 -3.31
CA ARG A 60 13.83 17.31 -4.45
C ARG A 60 12.45 17.49 -5.09
N ILE A 61 12.15 18.72 -5.48
CA ILE A 61 10.99 19.08 -6.30
C ILE A 61 11.50 19.92 -7.47
N GLU A 62 11.21 19.48 -8.68
CA GLU A 62 11.47 20.18 -9.94
C GLU A 62 10.22 20.09 -10.83
N LEU A 63 10.20 20.85 -11.93
CA LEU A 63 9.09 20.81 -12.87
C LEU A 63 8.97 19.40 -13.48
N GLY A 64 7.86 18.73 -13.20
CA GLY A 64 7.59 17.35 -13.63
C GLY A 64 8.45 16.29 -12.96
N HIS A 65 9.09 16.61 -11.83
CA HIS A 65 9.94 15.66 -11.11
C HIS A 65 9.88 15.85 -9.60
N VAL A 66 9.69 14.74 -8.89
CA VAL A 66 9.68 14.71 -7.43
C VAL A 66 10.49 13.51 -6.97
N THR A 67 11.43 13.74 -6.05
CA THR A 67 12.20 12.69 -5.38
C THR A 67 11.87 12.66 -3.90
N CYS A 68 11.58 11.46 -3.40
CA CYS A 68 11.26 11.22 -2.00
C CYS A 68 12.04 10.03 -1.45
N LEU A 69 12.41 10.12 -0.18
CA LEU A 69 12.94 9.02 0.62
C LEU A 69 11.80 8.37 1.39
N LEU A 70 11.73 7.04 1.35
CA LEU A 70 10.76 6.24 2.08
C LEU A 70 11.39 5.60 3.32
N SER A 71 10.79 5.84 4.48
CA SER A 71 11.12 5.16 5.74
C SER A 71 10.21 3.96 5.96
N ILE A 72 10.77 2.75 5.90
CA ILE A 72 10.02 1.52 6.15
C ILE A 72 10.02 1.21 7.65
N LYS A 73 8.82 1.23 8.27
CA LYS A 73 8.60 0.99 9.70
C LYS A 73 7.74 -0.25 9.92
N PRO A 74 7.82 -0.91 11.10
CA PRO A 74 7.02 -2.11 11.38
C PRO A 74 5.51 -2.00 11.10
N PRO A 75 4.82 -0.87 11.36
CA PRO A 75 3.37 -0.76 11.14
C PRO A 75 2.91 -0.88 9.68
N ILE A 76 3.81 -0.79 8.70
CA ILE A 76 3.48 -0.82 7.28
C ILE A 76 3.97 -2.08 6.56
N LEU A 77 4.42 -3.07 7.34
CA LEU A 77 4.86 -4.35 6.82
C LEU A 77 3.67 -5.28 6.60
N ASN A 78 3.77 -6.12 5.58
CA ASN A 78 2.95 -7.28 5.42
C ASN A 78 3.41 -8.40 6.37
N TYR A 79 2.67 -9.50 6.36
CA TYR A 79 2.96 -10.69 7.17
C TYR A 79 4.38 -11.26 6.94
N TYR A 80 4.94 -11.10 5.74
CA TYR A 80 6.28 -11.56 5.39
C TYR A 80 7.39 -10.59 5.82
N GLY A 81 7.06 -9.53 6.57
CA GLY A 81 8.04 -8.56 7.06
C GLY A 81 8.57 -7.61 5.98
N SER A 82 7.93 -7.53 4.81
CA SER A 82 8.26 -6.55 3.76
C SER A 82 7.15 -5.52 3.60
N LEU A 83 7.40 -4.41 2.91
CA LEU A 83 6.41 -3.35 2.69
C LEU A 83 5.09 -3.91 2.16
N HIS A 84 3.99 -3.56 2.81
CA HIS A 84 2.66 -3.94 2.35
C HIS A 84 2.37 -3.32 0.97
N GLY A 85 1.97 -4.14 -0.01
CA GLY A 85 1.74 -3.67 -1.38
C GLY A 85 0.79 -2.47 -1.43
N GLY A 86 -0.35 -2.55 -0.72
CA GLY A 86 -1.29 -1.42 -0.63
C GLY A 86 -0.66 -0.11 -0.12
N VAL A 87 0.36 -0.15 0.75
CA VAL A 87 1.09 1.04 1.19
C VAL A 87 1.99 1.56 0.07
N GLY A 88 2.69 0.68 -0.64
CA GLY A 88 3.47 1.01 -1.84
C GLY A 88 2.62 1.69 -2.93
N THR A 89 1.44 1.17 -3.23
CA THR A 89 0.49 1.81 -4.15
C THR A 89 0.05 3.20 -3.65
N GLY A 90 -0.20 3.37 -2.36
CA GLY A 90 -0.55 4.66 -1.77
C GLY A 90 0.55 5.71 -1.91
N ILE A 91 1.81 5.30 -1.70
CA ILE A 91 2.99 6.13 -1.93
C ILE A 91 3.09 6.54 -3.39
N ALA A 92 2.99 5.58 -4.32
CA ALA A 92 3.03 5.85 -5.75
C ALA A 92 1.96 6.88 -6.16
N LYS A 93 0.70 6.66 -5.74
CA LYS A 93 -0.40 7.61 -5.98
C LYS A 93 -0.05 9.02 -5.50
N LEU A 94 0.50 9.15 -4.29
CA LEU A 94 0.82 10.45 -3.71
C LEU A 94 1.96 11.15 -4.47
N VAL A 95 3.04 10.43 -4.77
CA VAL A 95 4.21 10.99 -5.48
C VAL A 95 3.85 11.36 -6.92
N CYS A 96 3.12 10.53 -7.65
CA CYS A 96 2.64 10.85 -9.00
C CYS A 96 1.74 12.08 -8.99
N THR A 97 0.84 12.19 -8.02
CA THR A 97 -0.05 13.35 -7.89
C THR A 97 0.76 14.62 -7.57
N ALA A 98 1.75 14.54 -6.67
CA ALA A 98 2.62 15.66 -6.36
C ALA A 98 3.45 16.09 -7.58
N CYS A 99 3.98 15.13 -8.33
CA CYS A 99 4.69 15.37 -9.58
C CYS A 99 3.80 16.05 -10.62
N ALA A 100 2.59 15.53 -10.87
CA ALA A 100 1.63 16.16 -11.78
C ALA A 100 1.23 17.58 -11.35
N ARG A 101 1.20 17.86 -10.03
CA ARG A 101 0.94 19.20 -9.51
C ARG A 101 2.02 20.21 -9.82
N THR A 102 3.27 19.79 -10.06
CA THR A 102 4.33 20.73 -10.45
C THR A 102 4.12 21.31 -11.84
N VAL A 103 3.43 20.59 -12.74
CA VAL A 103 3.19 21.01 -14.13
C VAL A 103 1.78 21.54 -14.39
N ALA A 104 0.81 21.14 -13.57
CA ALA A 104 -0.57 21.56 -13.73
C ALA A 104 -0.81 22.96 -13.17
N ALA A 105 -1.62 23.76 -13.85
CA ALA A 105 -2.06 25.05 -13.33
C ALA A 105 -2.81 24.90 -11.99
N GLU A 106 -2.58 25.82 -11.06
CA GLU A 106 -3.05 25.74 -9.66
C GLU A 106 -4.57 25.61 -9.54
N ASP A 107 -5.31 26.22 -10.47
CA ASP A 107 -6.77 26.22 -10.52
C ASP A 107 -7.37 24.87 -10.99
N LYS A 108 -6.55 23.97 -11.55
CA LYS A 108 -7.05 22.70 -12.08
C LYS A 108 -7.22 21.69 -10.96
N LYS A 109 -8.38 21.03 -10.94
CA LYS A 109 -8.60 19.83 -10.12
C LYS A 109 -7.93 18.65 -10.82
N LEU A 110 -6.93 18.06 -10.17
CA LEU A 110 -6.31 16.82 -10.63
C LEU A 110 -7.02 15.61 -10.03
N PHE A 111 -7.23 14.61 -10.87
CA PHE A 111 -7.78 13.31 -10.52
C PHE A 111 -6.89 12.23 -11.13
N LEU A 112 -6.55 11.22 -10.32
CA LEU A 112 -5.79 10.07 -10.80
C LEU A 112 -6.77 9.04 -11.38
N GLY A 113 -6.89 9.00 -12.70
CA GLY A 113 -7.80 8.09 -13.41
C GLY A 113 -7.37 6.63 -13.32
N GLU A 114 -6.08 6.38 -13.49
CA GLU A 114 -5.49 5.05 -13.52
C GLU A 114 -4.13 5.06 -12.81
N LEU A 115 -3.80 3.94 -12.18
CA LEU A 115 -2.46 3.68 -11.65
C LEU A 115 -2.12 2.21 -11.80
N ALA A 116 -1.05 1.93 -12.54
CA ALA A 116 -0.43 0.62 -12.60
C ALA A 116 0.85 0.63 -11.75
N VAL A 117 1.00 -0.35 -10.85
CA VAL A 117 2.20 -0.53 -10.03
C VAL A 117 2.66 -1.98 -10.16
N THR A 118 3.93 -2.16 -10.50
CA THR A 118 4.57 -3.48 -10.54
C THR A 118 5.58 -3.60 -9.41
N TYR A 119 5.50 -4.69 -8.64
CA TYR A 119 6.42 -4.98 -7.54
C TYR A 119 7.55 -5.87 -8.06
N LEU A 120 8.75 -5.31 -8.20
CA LEU A 120 9.91 -6.03 -8.73
C LEU A 120 10.70 -6.78 -7.65
N SER A 121 10.65 -6.31 -6.41
CA SER A 121 11.34 -6.94 -5.27
C SER A 121 10.69 -6.55 -3.94
N ALA A 122 10.94 -7.35 -2.90
CA ALA A 122 10.49 -7.08 -1.54
C ALA A 122 11.29 -5.94 -0.90
N ALA A 123 10.58 -4.96 -0.36
CA ALA A 123 11.15 -3.84 0.36
C ALA A 123 11.17 -4.15 1.87
N ILE A 124 12.36 -4.42 2.42
CA ILE A 124 12.52 -4.79 3.84
C ILE A 124 12.77 -3.55 4.74
N PRO A 125 12.58 -3.63 6.06
CA PRO A 125 12.92 -2.54 6.98
C PRO A 125 14.41 -2.18 6.95
N ASN A 126 14.75 -0.99 7.45
CA ASN A 126 16.13 -0.49 7.61
C ASN A 126 16.92 -0.28 6.31
N VAL A 127 16.26 -0.30 5.15
CA VAL A 127 16.81 0.23 3.89
C VAL A 127 16.12 1.54 3.53
N ASN A 128 16.90 2.54 3.12
CA ASN A 128 16.36 3.78 2.56
C ASN A 128 16.03 3.53 1.09
N LEU A 129 14.75 3.56 0.74
CA LEU A 129 14.34 3.47 -0.66
C LEU A 129 14.19 4.87 -1.24
N MET A 130 14.91 5.13 -2.32
CA MET A 130 14.75 6.33 -3.13
C MET A 130 13.66 6.09 -4.17
N TRP A 131 12.64 6.94 -4.17
CA TRP A 131 11.62 6.98 -5.20
C TRP A 131 11.97 8.09 -6.17
N TRP A 132 12.27 7.71 -7.41
CA TRP A 132 12.57 8.63 -8.51
C TRP A 132 11.41 8.60 -9.50
N TRP A 133 10.75 9.73 -9.71
CA TRP A 133 9.61 9.82 -10.61
C TRP A 133 9.72 11.06 -11.50
N LYS A 134 9.79 10.82 -12.82
CA LYS A 134 9.83 11.85 -13.87
C LYS A 134 8.60 11.69 -14.75
N LEU A 135 7.85 12.77 -14.97
CA LEU A 135 6.86 12.79 -16.05
C LEU A 135 7.58 12.59 -17.39
N MET A 136 7.14 11.63 -18.20
CA MET A 136 7.69 11.48 -19.55
C MET A 136 7.49 12.79 -20.30
N ASP A 137 8.54 13.23 -20.98
CA ASP A 137 8.44 14.35 -21.92
C ASP A 137 7.39 13.94 -22.99
N PRO A 138 6.45 14.85 -23.35
CA PRO A 138 5.34 14.55 -24.24
C PRO A 138 5.77 14.11 -25.64
#